data_AF-A0AAV7GK33-F1
#
_entry.id   AF-A0AAV7GK33-F1
#
_cell.length_a   1.000
_cell.length_b   1.000
_cell.length_c   1.000
_cell.angle_alpha   90.00
_cell.angle_beta   90.00
_cell.angle_gamma   90.00
#
_symmetry.space_group_name_H-M   'P 1'
#
loop_
_entity.id
_entity.type
_entity.pdbx_description
1 polymer ?
#
loop_
_entity_poly.entity_id
_entity_poly.type
_entity_poly.pdbx_seq_one_letter_code
_entity_poly.pdbx_strand_id
1 'polypeptide(L)'
;MMEQLFFYKLIKLLPTVGYEANAAMRHSASERVAGGLGNNVLAFGYHPSGRYICVGLVNGFEGKRTLELEHCFVNPKNWEESLRVIQLVSLEEGMVSLEKILIFSEYWY
;
A
#
# COMPACT_ATOMS: atom_id res chain seq x y z
N MET A 1 -2.41 13.38 25.14
CA MET A 1 -2.31 12.08 24.44
C MET A 1 -1.41 12.31 23.25
N MET A 2 -0.21 11.71 23.24
CA MET A 2 0.73 11.91 22.13
C MET A 2 0.23 11.09 20.95
N GLU A 3 -0.21 11.74 19.88
CA GLU A 3 -0.61 11.04 18.66
C GLU A 3 0.61 10.32 18.09
N GLN A 4 0.47 9.01 17.87
CA GLN A 4 1.55 8.19 17.35
C GLN A 4 1.66 8.45 15.85
N LEU A 5 2.63 9.28 15.46
CA LEU A 5 2.92 9.63 14.07
C LEU A 5 3.82 8.59 13.44
N PHE A 6 3.36 7.97 12.35
CA PHE A 6 4.16 7.05 11.56
C PHE A 6 4.38 7.62 10.15
N PHE A 7 5.64 7.77 9.78
CA PHE A 7 6.05 8.24 8.46
C PHE A 7 6.60 7.05 7.67
N TYR A 8 6.05 6.82 6.48
CA TYR A 8 6.56 5.78 5.61
C TYR A 8 6.48 6.17 4.15
N LYS A 9 7.33 5.52 3.35
CA LYS A 9 7.38 5.72 1.91
C LYS A 9 6.94 4.45 1.22
N LEU A 10 5.83 4.55 0.51
CA LEU A 10 5.33 3.48 -0.34
C LEU A 10 6.05 3.55 -1.68
N ILE A 11 6.90 2.56 -1.94
CA ILE A 11 7.60 2.41 -3.22
C ILE A 11 6.93 1.27 -3.98
N LYS A 12 6.46 1.55 -5.20
CA LYS A 12 6.00 0.51 -6.15
C LYS A 12 7.12 0.30 -7.16
N LEU A 13 7.56 -0.93 -7.34
CA LEU A 13 8.57 -1.30 -8.33
C LEU A 13 7.87 -1.70 -9.64
N LEU A 14 8.51 -1.42 -10.78
CA LEU A 14 8.04 -1.96 -12.06
C LEU A 14 8.27 -3.47 -12.10
N PRO A 15 7.42 -4.23 -12.81
CA PRO A 15 7.71 -5.62 -13.10
C PRO A 15 9.04 -5.70 -13.85
N THR A 16 10.03 -6.38 -13.29
CA THR A 16 11.29 -6.64 -13.98
C THR A 16 11.04 -7.67 -15.09
N VAL A 17 11.23 -7.29 -16.34
CA VAL A 17 11.18 -8.18 -17.50
C VAL A 17 12.56 -8.21 -18.16
N GLY A 18 13.21 -9.38 -18.20
CA GLY A 18 14.42 -9.61 -19.01
C GLY A 18 15.74 -9.80 -18.25
N TYR A 19 16.78 -10.14 -19.03
CA TYR A 19 18.14 -10.56 -18.60
C TYR A 19 18.97 -9.43 -17.94
N GLU A 20 18.51 -8.17 -18.01
CA GLU A 20 19.12 -7.01 -17.34
C GLU A 20 18.39 -6.68 -16.02
N ALA A 21 18.04 -7.71 -15.24
CA ALA A 21 17.26 -7.63 -14.00
C ALA A 21 17.95 -6.91 -12.82
N ASN A 22 19.06 -6.19 -13.04
CA ASN A 22 19.90 -5.60 -11.99
C ASN A 22 19.54 -4.17 -11.58
N ALA A 23 18.46 -3.61 -12.13
CA ALA A 23 17.96 -2.29 -11.73
C ALA A 23 16.44 -2.34 -11.56
N ALA A 24 15.98 -2.57 -10.33
CA ALA A 24 14.57 -2.40 -9.98
C ALA A 24 14.18 -0.93 -10.21
N MET A 25 13.57 -0.62 -11.36
CA MET A 25 13.15 0.74 -11.67
C MET A 25 11.91 1.09 -10.82
N ARG A 26 12.04 2.14 -10.01
CA ARG A 26 10.94 2.63 -9.15
C ARG A 26 9.81 3.14 -10.06
N HIS A 27 8.67 2.45 -10.05
CA HIS A 27 7.48 2.88 -10.80
C HIS A 27 6.88 4.15 -10.18
N SER A 28 6.77 4.17 -8.85
CA SER A 28 6.26 5.33 -8.11
C SER A 28 6.74 5.30 -6.66
N ALA A 29 6.84 6.48 -6.05
CA ALA A 29 7.08 6.63 -4.62
C ALA A 29 6.08 7.62 -4.05
N SER A 30 5.35 7.22 -3.01
CA SER A 30 4.38 8.05 -2.29
C SER A 30 4.79 8.12 -0.82
N GLU A 31 4.87 9.32 -0.28
CA GLU A 31 5.08 9.52 1.16
C GLU A 31 3.72 9.55 1.86
N ARG A 32 3.62 8.82 2.96
CA ARG A 32 2.40 8.69 3.74
C ARG A 32 2.69 8.95 5.21
N VAL A 33 1.75 9.65 5.83
CA VAL A 33 1.73 9.95 7.25
C VAL A 33 0.49 9.29 7.83
N ALA A 34 0.69 8.42 8.82
CA ALA A 34 -0.39 7.85 9.62
C ALA A 34 -0.44 8.54 10.98
N GLY A 35 -1.61 9.12 11.29
CA GLY A 35 -1.84 9.93 12.48
C GLY A 35 -1.48 11.42 12.31
N GLY A 36 -2.01 12.28 13.17
CA GLY A 36 -1.75 13.73 13.14
C GLY A 36 -2.68 14.54 12.24
N LEU A 37 -2.44 15.86 12.23
CA LEU A 37 -3.21 16.85 11.44
C LEU A 37 -3.02 16.72 9.92
N GLY A 38 -1.91 16.09 9.48
CA GLY A 38 -1.55 15.85 8.07
C GLY A 38 -1.76 14.40 7.62
N ASN A 39 -2.68 13.69 8.28
CA ASN A 39 -2.92 12.28 8.09
C ASN A 39 -3.55 11.98 6.72
N ASN A 40 -2.86 11.16 5.92
CA ASN A 40 -3.33 10.76 4.59
C ASN A 40 -3.88 9.33 4.56
N VAL A 41 -3.94 8.66 5.72
CA VAL A 41 -4.48 7.31 5.87
C VAL A 41 -5.53 7.26 6.98
N LEU A 42 -6.60 6.51 6.78
CA LEU A 42 -7.67 6.37 7.77
C LEU A 42 -7.27 5.44 8.92
N ALA A 43 -6.54 4.37 8.60
CA ALA A 43 -6.06 3.40 9.59
C ALA A 43 -4.75 2.78 9.13
N PHE A 44 -3.88 2.48 10.07
CA PHE A 44 -2.59 1.86 9.81
C PHE A 44 -2.22 0.92 10.95
N GLY A 45 -1.71 -0.26 10.61
CA GLY A 45 -1.16 -1.24 11.55
C GLY A 45 0.14 -1.81 11.01
N TYR A 46 1.18 -1.83 11.84
CA TYR A 46 2.50 -2.33 11.48
C TYR A 46 2.95 -3.40 12.47
N HIS A 47 3.58 -4.45 11.95
CA HIS A 47 4.21 -5.50 12.74
C HIS A 47 5.73 -5.47 12.51
N PRO A 48 6.56 -5.65 13.56
CA PRO A 48 8.02 -5.60 13.46
C PRO A 48 8.66 -6.55 12.43
N SER A 49 7.94 -7.58 11.97
CA SER A 49 8.37 -8.45 10.88
C SER A 49 8.23 -7.81 9.48
N GLY A 50 8.06 -6.49 9.38
CA GLY A 50 7.88 -5.76 8.11
C GLY A 50 6.49 -5.86 7.48
N ARG A 51 5.52 -6.51 8.15
CA ARG A 51 4.14 -6.63 7.66
C ARG A 51 3.35 -5.39 8.04
N TYR A 52 2.43 -4.96 7.18
CA TYR A 52 1.53 -3.87 7.52
C TYR A 52 0.17 -3.98 6.83
N ILE A 53 -0.79 -3.25 7.40
CA ILE A 53 -2.10 -3.02 6.82
C ILE A 53 -2.33 -1.51 6.83
N CYS A 54 -2.81 -0.97 5.73
CA CYS A 54 -3.14 0.44 5.57
C CYS A 54 -4.52 0.57 4.92
N VAL A 55 -5.31 1.53 5.41
CA VAL A 55 -6.55 1.97 4.77
C VAL A 55 -6.40 3.45 4.47
N GLY A 56 -6.50 3.83 3.19
CA GLY A 56 -6.40 5.22 2.74
C GLY A 56 -7.62 5.65 1.93
N LEU A 57 -7.85 6.95 1.85
CA LEU A 57 -8.78 7.53 0.88
C LEU A 57 -8.03 7.80 -0.42
N VAL A 58 -8.61 7.36 -1.53
CA VAL A 58 -8.14 7.71 -2.87
C VAL A 58 -9.29 8.34 -3.63
N ASN A 59 -8.99 9.37 -4.42
CA ASN A 59 -9.97 9.94 -5.32
C ASN A 59 -10.26 8.88 -6.39
N GLY A 60 -11.47 8.31 -6.35
CA GLY A 60 -11.91 7.33 -7.32
C GLY A 60 -12.12 7.95 -8.69
N PHE A 61 -12.38 7.11 -9.69
CA PHE A 61 -12.84 7.57 -11.00
C PHE A 61 -14.15 8.36 -10.82
N GLU A 62 -14.29 9.48 -11.52
CA GLU A 62 -15.50 10.33 -11.51
C GLU A 62 -15.87 10.97 -10.16
N GLY A 63 -14.90 11.14 -9.25
CA GLY A 63 -15.14 11.80 -7.95
C GLY A 63 -15.84 10.92 -6.92
N LYS A 64 -15.95 9.60 -7.19
CA LYS A 64 -16.41 8.62 -6.21
C LYS A 64 -15.44 8.53 -5.03
N ARG A 65 -16.01 8.31 -3.83
CA ARG A 65 -15.22 8.08 -2.63
C ARG A 65 -14.74 6.62 -2.65
N THR A 66 -13.44 6.42 -2.90
CA THR A 66 -12.83 5.09 -2.95
C THR A 66 -11.86 4.92 -1.78
N LEU A 67 -11.90 3.75 -1.16
CA LEU A 67 -10.92 3.29 -0.18
C LEU A 67 -9.89 2.42 -0.85
N GLU A 68 -8.62 2.68 -0.54
CA GLU A 68 -7.51 1.79 -0.86
C GLU A 68 -7.17 1.00 0.40
N LEU A 69 -7.39 -0.32 0.36
CA LEU A 69 -7.00 -1.25 1.42
C LEU A 69 -5.74 -1.98 0.95
N GLU A 70 -4.64 -1.77 1.67
CA GLU A 70 -3.35 -2.29 1.33
C GLU A 70 -2.85 -3.24 2.42
N HIS A 71 -2.50 -4.46 2.02
CA HIS A 71 -1.93 -5.49 2.87
C HIS A 71 -0.55 -5.87 2.34
N CYS A 72 0.47 -5.71 3.17
CA CYS A 72 1.82 -6.16 2.87
C CYS A 72 2.19 -7.36 3.75
N PHE A 73 2.49 -8.46 3.09
CA PHE A 73 2.98 -9.69 3.69
C PHE A 73 4.46 -9.83 3.38
N VAL A 74 5.25 -10.18 4.39
CA VAL A 74 6.66 -10.51 4.25
C VAL A 74 6.83 -12.00 4.51
N ASN A 75 7.54 -12.69 3.62
CA ASN A 75 7.83 -14.11 3.76
C ASN A 75 8.73 -14.32 5.01
N PRO A 76 8.29 -15.12 6.00
CA PRO A 76 9.05 -15.30 7.23
C PRO A 76 10.37 -16.06 7.04
N LYS A 77 10.52 -16.79 5.91
CA LYS A 77 11.74 -17.51 5.56
C LYS A 77 12.69 -16.71 4.67
N ASN A 78 12.14 -15.74 3.93
CA ASN A 78 12.90 -14.85 3.08
C ASN A 78 12.35 -13.42 3.20
N TRP A 79 13.00 -12.60 4.02
CA TRP A 79 12.60 -11.22 4.34
C TRP A 79 12.77 -10.25 3.16
N GLU A 80 13.45 -10.70 2.10
CA GLU A 80 13.57 -10.01 0.82
C GLU A 80 12.31 -10.17 -0.05
N GLU A 81 11.48 -11.18 0.22
CA GLU A 81 10.25 -11.43 -0.52
C GLU A 81 9.04 -10.81 0.20
N SER A 82 8.35 -9.91 -0.50
CA SER A 82 7.08 -9.35 -0.05
C SER A 82 5.97 -9.53 -1.06
N LEU A 83 4.78 -9.85 -0.58
CA LEU A 83 3.54 -9.87 -1.35
C LEU A 83 2.67 -8.70 -0.88
N ARG A 84 2.30 -7.82 -1.81
CA ARG A 84 1.42 -6.69 -1.53
C ARG A 84 0.11 -6.86 -2.26
N VAL A 85 -0.98 -6.84 -1.51
CA VAL A 85 -2.35 -6.90 -2.03
C VAL A 85 -3.00 -5.56 -1.80
N ILE A 86 -3.50 -4.94 -2.87
CA ILE A 86 -4.23 -3.67 -2.80
C ILE A 86 -5.65 -3.91 -3.33
N GLN A 87 -6.65 -3.56 -2.53
CA GLN A 87 -8.06 -3.59 -2.90
C GLN A 87 -8.57 -2.15 -3.01
N LEU A 88 -9.24 -1.84 -4.11
CA LEU A 88 -9.95 -0.58 -4.29
C LEU A 88 -11.43 -0.83 -4.07
N VAL A 89 -12.01 -0.17 -3.08
CA VAL A 89 -13.41 -0.34 -2.67
C VAL A 89 -14.12 0.99 -2.81
N SER A 90 -15.15 1.06 -3.64
CA SER A 90 -16.00 2.26 -3.71
C SER A 90 -17.03 2.27 -2.60
N LEU A 91 -17.23 3.47 -2.06
CA LEU A 91 -18.26 3.80 -1.11
C LEU A 91 -19.30 4.66 -1.83
N GLU A 92 -20.36 4.01 -2.29
CA GLU A 92 -21.55 4.69 -2.81
C GLU A 92 -22.61 4.75 -1.69
N GLU A 93 -23.64 5.57 -1.88
CA GLU A 93 -24.64 5.83 -0.85
C GLU A 93 -25.35 4.54 -0.42
N GLY A 94 -24.95 4.00 0.75
CA GLY A 94 -25.46 2.73 1.28
C GLY A 94 -24.88 1.46 0.64
N MET A 95 -23.93 1.57 -0.30
CA MET A 95 -23.31 0.42 -0.96
C MET A 95 -21.79 0.42 -0.87
N VAL A 96 -21.24 -0.76 -0.63
CA VAL A 96 -19.80 -1.02 -0.63
C VAL A 96 -19.52 -2.01 -1.75
N SER A 97 -18.71 -1.64 -2.73
CA SER A 97 -18.40 -2.50 -3.86
C SER A 97 -16.89 -2.57 -4.12
N LEU A 98 -16.38 -3.76 -4.39
CA LEU A 98 -14.98 -3.98 -4.74
C LEU A 98 -14.77 -3.68 -6.22
N GLU A 99 -13.99 -2.65 -6.52
CA GLU A 99 -13.72 -2.22 -7.90
C GLU A 99 -12.56 -3.01 -8.50
N LYS A 100 -11.48 -3.19 -7.73
CA LYS A 100 -10.25 -3.79 -8.23
C LYS A 100 -9.45 -4.48 -7.13
N ILE A 101 -8.77 -5.55 -7.50
CA ILE A 101 -7.66 -6.13 -6.73
C ILE A 101 -6.38 -6.01 -7.57
N LEU A 102 -5.32 -5.52 -6.95
CA LEU A 102 -3.97 -5.49 -7.47
C LEU A 102 -3.08 -6.35 -6.58
N ILE A 103 -2.24 -7.18 -7.19
CA ILE A 103 -1.31 -8.04 -6.48
C ILE A 103 0.09 -7.77 -7.02
N PHE A 104 1.02 -7.48 -6.13
CA PHE A 104 2.42 -7.25 -6.44
C PHE A 104 3.27 -8.27 -5.69
N SER A 105 4.04 -9.04 -6.43
CA SER A 105 5.10 -9.89 -5.88
C SER A 105 6.41 -9.11 -6.02
N GLU A 106 7.03 -8.76 -4.90
CA GLU A 106 8.19 -7.89 -4.83
C GLU A 106 9.38 -8.66 -4.23
N TYR A 107 10.56 -8.46 -4.81
CA TYR A 107 11.83 -8.98 -4.31
C TYR A 107 12.77 -7.80 -4.05
N TRP A 108 13.28 -7.72 -2.84
CA TRP A 108 14.23 -6.70 -2.39
C TRP A 108 15.64 -7.30 -2.40
N TYR A 109 16.57 -6.72 -3.16
CA TYR A 109 17.98 -7.14 -3.23
C TYR A 109 18.85 -6.49 -2.16
#